data_AF-A0A0J9SZK2-F1
#
_entry.id   AF-A0A0J9SZK2-F1
#
_cell.length_a   1.000
_cell.length_b   1.000
_cell.length_c   1.000
_cell.angle_alpha   90.00
_cell.angle_beta   90.00
_cell.angle_gamma   90.00
#
_symmetry.space_group_name_H-M   'P 1'
#
loop_
_entity.id
_entity.type
_entity.pdbx_description
1 polymer ?
#
loop_
_entity_poly.entity_id
_entity_poly.type
_entity_poly.pdbx_seq_one_letter_code
_entity_poly.pdbx_strand_id
1 'polypeptide(L)'
;MMNDSYNNDLSENKRTRQLYNDFLADNLFPKHADNAALLSSLSRKEYLIREKPNYGQVSNREMVNLLDGYNKLYVLEHARMMKRLSNTLNGLSKKYKIPEKETRKLWNECKRSIESKLNRKMNSHKPRYNSLVMSCSASVADFGDFYKYYVTSWNKALKKSEKKWNKIFIERAKNYRSGAK
;
A
#
# COMPACT_ATOMS: atom_id res chain seq x y z
N MET A 1 -53.92 17.62 -5.34
CA MET A 1 -52.89 17.24 -4.35
C MET A 1 -52.31 15.91 -4.77
N MET A 2 -51.07 15.88 -5.27
CA MET A 2 -50.24 14.67 -5.29
C MET A 2 -48.76 15.05 -5.49
N ASN A 3 -47.96 14.51 -4.58
CA ASN A 3 -46.53 14.68 -4.29
C ASN A 3 -45.55 14.89 -5.45
N ASP A 4 -44.79 15.99 -5.36
CA ASP A 4 -43.43 16.10 -5.88
C ASP A 4 -42.43 15.80 -4.76
N SER A 5 -41.93 14.56 -4.68
CA SER A 5 -40.69 14.24 -3.96
C SER A 5 -40.22 12.84 -4.32
N TYR A 6 -39.62 12.69 -5.50
CA TYR A 6 -38.78 11.52 -5.81
C TYR A 6 -37.80 11.94 -6.90
N ASN A 7 -36.67 12.53 -6.52
CA ASN A 7 -35.42 12.52 -7.32
C ASN A 7 -34.26 13.23 -6.59
N ASN A 8 -33.91 12.80 -5.37
CA ASN A 8 -32.63 13.21 -4.76
C ASN A 8 -31.70 12.06 -4.32
N ASP A 9 -32.19 10.82 -4.23
CA ASP A 9 -31.40 9.72 -3.64
C ASP A 9 -30.43 9.00 -4.61
N LEU A 10 -30.60 9.16 -5.93
CA LEU A 10 -29.78 8.44 -6.93
C LEU A 10 -28.50 9.19 -7.33
N SER A 11 -28.45 10.52 -7.14
CA SER A 11 -27.28 11.33 -7.52
C SER A 11 -26.17 11.31 -6.46
N GLU A 12 -26.55 11.30 -5.18
CA GLU A 12 -25.60 11.17 -4.07
C GLU A 12 -24.87 9.82 -4.13
N ASN A 13 -25.56 8.73 -4.45
CA ASN A 13 -24.95 7.39 -4.46
C ASN A 13 -23.89 7.21 -5.55
N LYS A 14 -24.02 7.90 -6.71
CA LYS A 14 -22.99 7.91 -7.76
C LYS A 14 -21.81 8.80 -7.40
N ARG A 15 -22.04 10.01 -6.86
CA ARG A 15 -20.97 10.92 -6.42
C ARG A 15 -20.16 10.32 -5.27
N THR A 16 -20.81 9.69 -4.29
CA THR A 16 -20.13 9.05 -3.14
C THR A 16 -19.36 7.80 -3.56
N ARG A 17 -19.85 7.02 -4.54
CA ARG A 17 -19.10 5.90 -5.15
C ARG A 17 -17.93 6.36 -6.01
N GLN A 18 -18.04 7.50 -6.67
CA GLN A 18 -16.97 8.09 -7.49
C GLN A 18 -15.89 8.74 -6.62
N LEU A 19 -16.27 9.39 -5.52
CA LEU A 19 -15.36 9.85 -4.46
C LEU A 19 -14.55 8.69 -3.87
N TYR A 20 -15.18 7.54 -3.59
CA TYR A 20 -14.50 6.35 -3.08
C TYR A 20 -13.47 5.74 -4.06
N ASN A 21 -13.61 5.99 -5.36
CA ASN A 21 -12.77 5.42 -6.42
C ASN A 21 -11.63 6.34 -6.88
N ASP A 22 -11.46 7.53 -6.31
CA ASP A 22 -10.38 8.46 -6.68
C ASP A 22 -9.26 8.54 -5.64
N PHE A 23 -9.52 8.14 -4.38
CA PHE A 23 -8.55 8.23 -3.29
C PHE A 23 -7.60 7.02 -3.26
N LEU A 24 -6.32 7.28 -3.08
CA LEU A 24 -5.28 6.25 -3.12
C LEU A 24 -5.42 5.27 -1.95
N ALA A 25 -5.82 5.78 -0.78
CA ALA A 25 -6.08 4.95 0.40
C ALA A 25 -7.15 3.88 0.13
N ASP A 26 -8.30 4.26 -0.42
CA ASP A 26 -9.42 3.34 -0.66
C ASP A 26 -9.17 2.39 -1.85
N ASN A 27 -8.47 2.86 -2.89
CA ASN A 27 -8.25 2.08 -4.10
C ASN A 27 -7.11 1.07 -4.03
N LEU A 28 -6.01 1.44 -3.37
CA LEU A 28 -4.79 0.64 -3.42
C LEU A 28 -4.71 -0.39 -2.32
N PHE A 29 -5.44 -0.17 -1.23
CA PHE A 29 -5.29 -0.92 0.01
C PHE A 29 -6.60 -1.57 0.44
N PRO A 30 -6.58 -2.88 0.72
CA PRO A 30 -7.77 -3.54 1.24
C PRO A 30 -8.11 -3.03 2.64
N LYS A 31 -9.41 -2.87 2.89
CA LYS A 31 -9.94 -2.54 4.22
C LYS A 31 -9.95 -3.78 5.11
N HIS A 32 -9.35 -3.64 6.27
CA HIS A 32 -9.31 -4.61 7.36
C HIS A 32 -9.68 -3.91 8.66
N ALA A 33 -10.10 -4.68 9.68
CA ALA A 33 -10.54 -4.11 10.96
C ALA A 33 -9.46 -3.21 11.61
N ASP A 34 -8.19 -3.61 11.52
CA ASP A 34 -7.02 -2.95 12.10
C ASP A 34 -6.46 -1.77 11.28
N ASN A 35 -6.93 -1.54 10.03
CA ASN A 35 -6.56 -0.34 9.25
C ASN A 35 -7.75 0.53 8.83
N ALA A 36 -8.99 0.13 9.12
CA ALA A 36 -10.19 0.83 8.67
C ALA A 36 -10.22 2.31 9.07
N ALA A 37 -9.94 2.62 10.33
CA ALA A 37 -9.92 4.01 10.82
C ALA A 37 -8.81 4.85 10.16
N LEU A 38 -7.64 4.24 9.94
CA LEU A 38 -6.52 4.90 9.26
C LEU A 38 -6.86 5.20 7.80
N LEU A 39 -7.46 4.24 7.08
CA LEU A 39 -7.91 4.42 5.70
C LEU A 39 -8.93 5.56 5.60
N SER A 40 -9.98 5.54 6.42
CA SER A 40 -10.97 6.62 6.45
C SER A 40 -10.36 7.98 6.77
N SER A 41 -9.41 8.05 7.70
CA SER A 41 -8.69 9.29 7.99
C SER A 41 -7.84 9.77 6.82
N LEU A 42 -7.18 8.86 6.10
CA LEU A 42 -6.35 9.19 4.94
C LEU A 42 -7.21 9.67 3.77
N SER A 43 -8.27 8.95 3.42
CA SER A 43 -9.19 9.36 2.35
C SER A 43 -9.78 10.75 2.61
N ARG A 44 -10.16 11.03 3.86
CA ARG A 44 -10.63 12.38 4.23
C ARG A 44 -9.57 13.45 4.03
N LYS A 45 -8.30 13.18 4.39
CA LYS A 45 -7.20 14.13 4.19
C LYS A 45 -6.88 14.32 2.69
N GLU A 46 -6.91 13.25 1.90
CA GLU A 46 -6.75 13.31 0.44
C GLU A 46 -7.85 14.16 -0.21
N TYR A 47 -9.11 13.99 0.22
CA TYR A 47 -10.22 14.83 -0.21
C TYR A 47 -9.98 16.31 0.11
N LEU A 48 -9.66 16.64 1.36
CA LEU A 48 -9.45 18.02 1.79
C LEU A 48 -8.31 18.72 1.03
N ILE A 49 -7.28 18.00 0.59
CA ILE A 49 -6.22 18.56 -0.25
C ILE A 49 -6.70 18.77 -1.69
N ARG A 50 -7.47 17.82 -2.24
CA ARG A 50 -8.01 17.89 -3.60
C ARG A 50 -9.02 19.02 -3.78
N GLU A 51 -9.84 19.29 -2.77
CA GLU A 51 -10.86 20.35 -2.80
C GLU A 51 -10.27 21.76 -2.69
N LYS A 52 -8.96 21.89 -2.40
CA LYS A 52 -8.32 23.20 -2.47
C LYS A 52 -8.32 23.69 -3.93
N PRO A 53 -8.46 25.00 -4.18
CA PRO A 53 -8.36 25.56 -5.53
C PRO A 53 -7.07 25.13 -6.23
N ASN A 54 -7.03 25.12 -7.57
CA ASN A 54 -5.85 24.72 -8.34
C ASN A 54 -4.56 25.52 -8.01
N TYR A 55 -4.68 26.71 -7.42
CA TYR A 55 -3.58 27.55 -6.92
C TYR A 55 -3.37 27.45 -5.39
N GLY A 56 -4.07 26.51 -4.75
CA GLY A 56 -4.03 26.28 -3.32
C GLY A 56 -2.67 25.76 -2.86
N GLN A 57 -2.39 26.04 -1.59
CA GLN A 57 -1.20 25.56 -0.90
C GLN A 57 -1.58 24.42 0.05
N VAL A 58 -0.73 23.41 0.12
CA VAL A 58 -0.75 22.38 1.16
C VAL A 58 0.30 22.77 2.18
N SER A 59 -0.13 22.99 3.42
CA SER A 59 0.78 23.33 4.51
C SER A 59 1.71 22.16 4.84
N ASN A 60 2.87 22.47 5.40
CA ASN A 60 3.79 21.47 5.94
C ASN A 60 3.09 20.42 6.81
N ARG A 61 2.24 20.89 7.73
CA ARG A 61 1.47 20.04 8.64
C ARG A 61 0.56 19.07 7.88
N GLU A 62 -0.14 19.53 6.85
CA GLU A 62 -0.99 18.67 6.01
C GLU A 62 -0.16 17.64 5.25
N MET A 63 0.97 18.05 4.66
CA MET A 63 1.87 17.15 3.94
C MET A 63 2.42 16.04 4.84
N VAL A 64 2.99 16.41 5.98
CA VAL A 64 3.55 15.48 6.97
C VAL A 64 2.47 14.54 7.49
N ASN A 65 1.30 15.06 7.85
CA ASN A 65 0.20 14.24 8.35
C ASN A 65 -0.33 13.20 7.36
N LEU A 66 -0.25 13.49 6.06
CA LEU A 66 -0.67 12.56 5.01
C LEU A 66 0.43 11.52 4.74
N LEU A 67 1.68 11.97 4.62
CA LEU A 67 2.84 11.10 4.41
C LEU A 67 3.04 10.12 5.57
N ASP A 68 2.91 10.58 6.82
CA ASP A 68 3.04 9.73 8.01
C ASP A 68 1.90 8.72 8.15
N GLY A 69 0.67 9.16 7.84
CA GLY A 69 -0.46 8.24 7.83
C GLY A 69 -0.27 7.14 6.77
N TYR A 70 0.25 7.50 5.60
CA TYR A 70 0.61 6.53 4.58
C TYR A 70 1.74 5.59 5.03
N ASN A 71 2.79 6.12 5.65
CA ASN A 71 3.89 5.30 6.18
C ASN A 71 3.39 4.26 7.20
N LYS A 72 2.46 4.64 8.07
CA LYS A 72 1.78 3.71 8.99
C LYS A 72 0.99 2.63 8.26
N LEU A 73 0.21 3.01 7.25
CA LEU A 73 -0.55 2.07 6.42
C LEU A 73 0.37 1.07 5.72
N TYR A 74 1.48 1.57 5.17
CA TYR A 74 2.49 0.76 4.52
C TYR A 74 3.10 -0.28 5.47
N VAL A 75 3.42 0.09 6.72
CA VAL A 75 3.94 -0.85 7.73
C VAL A 75 2.97 -2.00 7.98
N LEU A 76 1.67 -1.70 8.12
CA LEU A 76 0.63 -2.72 8.30
C LEU A 76 0.56 -3.68 7.10
N GLU A 77 0.55 -3.14 5.88
CA GLU A 77 0.47 -3.93 4.66
C GLU A 77 1.72 -4.76 4.41
N HIS A 78 2.89 -4.22 4.74
CA HIS A 78 4.14 -4.96 4.72
C HIS A 78 4.09 -6.14 5.68
N ALA A 79 3.64 -5.94 6.93
CA ALA A 79 3.50 -7.01 7.91
C ALA A 79 2.52 -8.11 7.43
N ARG A 80 1.38 -7.73 6.82
CA ARG A 80 0.42 -8.68 6.25
C ARG A 80 1.00 -9.46 5.08
N MET A 81 1.70 -8.79 4.16
CA MET A 81 2.42 -9.44 3.06
C MET A 81 3.42 -10.47 3.60
N MET A 82 4.22 -10.11 4.60
CA MET A 82 5.18 -11.02 5.21
C MET A 82 4.49 -12.21 5.88
N LYS A 83 3.36 -12.00 6.56
CA LYS A 83 2.55 -13.08 7.15
C LYS A 83 2.02 -14.03 6.08
N ARG A 84 1.48 -13.51 4.97
CA ARG A 84 0.99 -14.33 3.84
C ARG A 84 2.11 -15.16 3.23
N LEU A 85 3.28 -14.55 2.98
CA LEU A 85 4.45 -15.26 2.47
C LEU A 85 4.92 -16.36 3.42
N SER A 86 4.97 -16.09 4.73
CA SER A 86 5.33 -17.09 5.73
C SER A 86 4.35 -18.27 5.73
N ASN A 87 3.04 -17.99 5.68
CA ASN A 87 2.01 -19.02 5.60
C ASN A 87 2.14 -19.88 4.33
N THR A 88 2.35 -19.25 3.17
CA THR A 88 2.59 -19.96 1.90
C THR A 88 3.80 -20.89 2.01
N LEU A 89 4.92 -20.40 2.53
CA LEU A 89 6.13 -21.18 2.68
C LEU A 89 5.93 -22.36 3.65
N ASN A 90 5.26 -22.13 4.78
CA ASN A 90 4.94 -23.18 5.76
C ASN A 90 4.02 -24.25 5.15
N GLY A 91 3.00 -23.84 4.39
CA GLY A 91 2.11 -24.77 3.68
C GLY A 91 2.85 -25.63 2.66
N LEU A 92 3.75 -25.03 1.88
CA LEU A 92 4.59 -25.75 0.92
C LEU A 92 5.60 -26.67 1.63
N SER A 93 6.23 -26.21 2.69
CA SER A 93 7.18 -27.00 3.48
C SER A 93 6.53 -28.29 4.01
N LYS A 94 5.34 -28.18 4.60
CA LYS A 94 4.55 -29.35 5.06
C LYS A 94 4.16 -30.28 3.90
N LYS A 95 3.65 -29.71 2.81
CA LYS A 95 3.18 -30.49 1.64
C LYS A 95 4.31 -31.28 0.96
N TYR A 96 5.48 -30.68 0.84
CA TYR A 96 6.62 -31.24 0.11
C TYR A 96 7.70 -31.82 1.04
N LYS A 97 7.43 -31.92 2.35
CA LYS A 97 8.36 -32.40 3.39
C LYS A 97 9.74 -31.72 3.30
N ILE A 98 9.75 -30.41 3.04
CA ILE A 98 10.99 -29.64 2.95
C ILE A 98 11.60 -29.56 4.36
N PRO A 99 12.89 -29.89 4.54
CA PRO A 99 13.53 -29.80 5.84
C PRO A 99 13.41 -28.41 6.47
N GLU A 100 13.34 -28.34 7.79
CA GLU A 100 13.17 -27.07 8.51
C GLU A 100 14.34 -26.11 8.25
N LYS A 101 15.57 -26.64 8.19
CA LYS A 101 16.79 -25.87 7.86
C LYS A 101 16.66 -25.15 6.51
N GLU A 102 16.13 -25.84 5.51
CA GLU A 102 15.96 -25.33 4.15
C GLU A 102 14.79 -24.35 4.06
N THR A 103 13.71 -24.63 4.79
CA THR A 103 12.57 -23.71 4.95
C THR A 103 13.04 -22.39 5.58
N ARG A 104 13.86 -22.46 6.64
CA ARG A 104 14.42 -21.29 7.34
C ARG A 104 15.38 -20.50 6.45
N LYS A 105 16.23 -21.19 5.68
CA LYS A 105 17.13 -20.54 4.71
C LYS A 105 16.34 -19.78 3.65
N LEU A 106 15.32 -20.41 3.06
CA LEU A 106 14.47 -19.79 2.04
C LEU A 106 13.68 -18.59 2.60
N TRP A 107 13.24 -18.68 3.86
CA TRP A 107 12.60 -17.57 4.55
C TRP A 107 13.54 -16.38 4.78
N ASN A 108 14.79 -16.64 5.17
CA ASN A 108 15.79 -15.61 5.38
C ASN A 108 16.19 -14.92 4.07
N GLU A 109 16.32 -15.68 2.97
CA GLU A 109 16.53 -15.12 1.62
C GLU A 109 15.35 -14.21 1.22
N CYS A 110 14.12 -14.63 1.52
CA CYS A 110 12.91 -13.84 1.29
C CYS A 110 12.96 -12.49 1.99
N LYS A 111 13.16 -12.49 3.32
CA LYS A 111 13.26 -11.29 4.14
C LYS A 111 14.31 -10.31 3.61
N ARG A 112 15.56 -10.77 3.45
CA ARG A 112 16.68 -9.91 3.00
C ARG A 112 16.43 -9.28 1.64
N SER A 113 15.87 -10.04 0.71
CA SER A 113 15.58 -9.56 -0.65
C SER A 113 14.47 -8.51 -0.67
N ILE A 114 13.43 -8.72 0.13
CA ILE A 114 12.33 -7.76 0.30
C ILE A 114 12.88 -6.49 0.94
N GLU A 115 13.53 -6.59 2.11
CA GLU A 115 14.11 -5.44 2.83
C GLU A 115 15.07 -4.63 1.96
N SER A 116 16.00 -5.28 1.26
CA SER A 116 16.95 -4.61 0.36
C SER A 116 16.23 -3.82 -0.74
N LYS A 117 15.20 -4.40 -1.36
CA LYS A 117 14.43 -3.73 -2.42
C LYS A 117 13.63 -2.54 -1.87
N LEU A 118 13.06 -2.68 -0.67
CA LEU A 118 12.29 -1.62 -0.03
C LEU A 118 13.21 -0.47 0.43
N ASN A 119 14.39 -0.77 0.99
CA ASN A 119 15.38 0.25 1.35
C ASN A 119 15.87 1.05 0.14
N ARG A 120 16.14 0.38 -0.99
CA ARG A 120 16.47 1.07 -2.25
C ARG A 120 15.35 2.01 -2.70
N LYS A 121 14.09 1.57 -2.55
CA LYS A 121 12.93 2.39 -2.90
C LYS A 121 12.80 3.60 -1.97
N MET A 122 12.95 3.40 -0.66
CA MET A 122 12.97 4.49 0.33
C MET A 122 14.03 5.54 -0.01
N ASN A 123 15.26 5.10 -0.28
CA ASN A 123 16.35 5.99 -0.65
C ASN A 123 16.06 6.79 -1.91
N SER A 124 15.36 6.21 -2.91
CA SER A 124 14.98 6.93 -4.13
C SER A 124 13.96 8.05 -3.91
N HIS A 125 13.13 7.97 -2.86
CA HIS A 125 12.14 9.00 -2.53
C HIS A 125 12.68 10.04 -1.55
N LYS A 126 13.72 9.72 -0.78
CA LYS A 126 14.24 10.54 0.32
C LYS A 126 14.54 11.99 -0.06
N PRO A 127 15.16 12.32 -1.21
CA PRO A 127 15.43 13.72 -1.55
C PRO A 127 14.15 14.55 -1.71
N ARG A 128 13.16 14.04 -2.44
CA ARG A 128 11.89 14.75 -2.68
C ARG A 128 11.01 14.78 -1.43
N TYR A 129 10.98 13.68 -0.68
CA TYR A 129 10.31 13.60 0.62
C TYR A 129 10.87 14.67 1.57
N ASN A 130 12.19 14.74 1.73
CA ASN A 130 12.83 15.71 2.62
C ASN A 130 12.58 17.15 2.16
N SER A 131 12.65 17.42 0.86
CA SER A 131 12.36 18.75 0.32
C SER A 131 10.95 19.23 0.70
N LEU A 132 9.94 18.37 0.54
CA LEU A 132 8.54 18.69 0.88
C LEU A 132 8.30 18.77 2.38
N VAL A 133 8.92 17.89 3.17
CA VAL A 133 8.78 17.91 4.65
C VAL A 133 9.54 19.08 5.28
N MET A 134 10.57 19.62 4.62
CA MET A 134 11.28 20.82 5.06
C MET A 134 10.66 22.12 4.57
N SER A 135 9.79 22.08 3.56
CA SER A 135 9.13 23.29 3.05
C SER A 135 7.97 23.71 3.96
N CYS A 136 7.72 25.02 4.06
CA CYS A 136 6.58 25.57 4.80
C CYS A 136 5.23 25.21 4.14
N SER A 137 5.22 25.14 2.81
CA SER A 137 4.09 24.69 2.00
C SER A 137 4.58 24.16 0.65
N ALA A 138 3.67 23.56 -0.10
CA ALA A 138 3.83 23.23 -1.51
C ALA A 138 2.51 23.49 -2.25
N SER A 139 2.58 23.68 -3.57
CA SER A 139 1.34 23.73 -4.36
C SER A 139 0.62 22.39 -4.30
N VAL A 140 -0.71 22.41 -4.39
CA VAL A 140 -1.53 21.19 -4.46
C VAL A 140 -1.08 20.26 -5.59
N ALA A 141 -0.74 20.83 -6.74
CA ALA A 141 -0.23 20.06 -7.88
C ALA A 141 1.09 19.35 -7.55
N ASP A 142 2.08 20.08 -7.05
CA ASP A 142 3.41 19.53 -6.78
C ASP A 142 3.38 18.44 -5.69
N PHE A 143 2.71 18.74 -4.58
CA PHE A 143 2.55 17.76 -3.51
C PHE A 143 1.70 16.57 -3.95
N GLY A 144 0.60 16.81 -4.66
CA GLY A 144 -0.32 15.78 -5.14
C GLY A 144 0.37 14.78 -6.07
N ASP A 145 1.16 15.27 -7.03
CA ASP A 145 1.92 14.44 -7.96
C ASP A 145 2.97 13.59 -7.24
N PHE A 146 3.71 14.20 -6.31
CA PHE A 146 4.66 13.47 -5.49
C PHE A 146 3.97 12.40 -4.64
N TYR A 147 2.90 12.77 -3.93
CA TYR A 147 2.16 11.85 -3.06
C TYR A 147 1.61 10.66 -3.85
N LYS A 148 1.01 10.91 -5.02
CA LYS A 148 0.52 9.87 -5.92
C LYS A 148 1.62 8.94 -6.37
N TYR A 149 2.76 9.47 -6.79
CA TYR A 149 3.91 8.66 -7.19
C TYR A 149 4.45 7.85 -6.01
N TYR A 150 4.62 8.48 -4.85
CA TYR A 150 5.12 7.87 -3.62
C TYR A 150 4.26 6.66 -3.23
N VAL A 151 2.95 6.86 -3.04
CA VAL A 151 1.99 5.85 -2.62
C VAL A 151 1.87 4.69 -3.62
N THR A 152 1.66 5.01 -4.90
CA THR A 152 1.49 3.96 -5.92
C THR A 152 2.75 3.11 -6.09
N SER A 153 3.93 3.71 -5.95
CA SER A 153 5.19 3.00 -6.14
C SER A 153 5.48 2.01 -5.01
N TRP A 154 5.15 2.36 -3.77
CA TRP A 154 5.24 1.48 -2.61
C TRP A 154 4.24 0.33 -2.68
N ASN A 155 2.97 0.60 -3.02
CA ASN A 155 1.95 -0.45 -3.21
C ASN A 155 2.38 -1.47 -4.29
N LYS A 156 2.87 -0.95 -5.43
CA LYS A 156 3.43 -1.79 -6.50
C LYS A 156 4.64 -2.60 -6.04
N ALA A 157 5.51 -2.03 -5.20
CA ALA A 157 6.67 -2.72 -4.67
C ALA A 157 6.28 -3.91 -3.79
N LEU A 158 5.28 -3.77 -2.90
CA LEU A 158 4.74 -4.85 -2.09
C LEU A 158 4.16 -5.96 -2.98
N LYS A 159 3.20 -5.64 -3.85
CA LYS A 159 2.54 -6.60 -4.76
C LYS A 159 3.54 -7.37 -5.63
N LYS A 160 4.53 -6.68 -6.21
CA LYS A 160 5.57 -7.33 -7.03
C LYS A 160 6.46 -8.25 -6.20
N SER A 161 6.76 -7.88 -4.96
CA SER A 161 7.63 -8.68 -4.09
C SER A 161 6.92 -9.93 -3.60
N GLU A 162 5.65 -9.82 -3.22
CA GLU A 162 4.80 -10.96 -2.87
C GLU A 162 4.68 -11.95 -4.04
N LYS A 163 4.33 -11.46 -5.23
CA LYS A 163 4.23 -12.30 -6.44
C LYS A 163 5.55 -13.01 -6.75
N LYS A 164 6.67 -12.29 -6.69
CA LYS A 164 8.01 -12.86 -6.92
C LYS A 164 8.29 -14.00 -5.94
N TRP A 165 8.08 -13.77 -4.65
CA TRP A 165 8.45 -14.74 -3.63
C TRP A 165 7.51 -15.94 -3.57
N ASN A 166 6.22 -15.76 -3.82
CA ASN A 166 5.31 -16.89 -4.03
C ASN A 166 5.77 -17.78 -5.19
N LYS A 167 6.21 -17.21 -6.32
CA LYS A 167 6.75 -17.97 -7.45
C LYS A 167 8.01 -18.76 -7.05
N ILE A 168 8.97 -18.11 -6.40
CA ILE A 168 10.21 -18.76 -5.94
C ILE A 168 9.91 -19.91 -4.97
N PHE A 169 9.00 -19.72 -4.00
CA PHE A 169 8.63 -20.78 -3.07
C PHE A 169 8.03 -22.00 -3.79
N ILE A 170 7.12 -21.78 -4.75
CA ILE A 170 6.52 -22.86 -5.54
C ILE A 170 7.58 -23.61 -6.35
N GLU A 171 8.48 -22.90 -7.02
CA GLU A 171 9.55 -23.51 -7.82
C GLU A 171 10.50 -24.34 -6.95
N ARG A 172 10.97 -23.78 -5.83
CA ARG A 172 11.85 -24.49 -4.90
C ARG A 172 11.16 -25.72 -4.30
N ALA A 173 9.89 -25.60 -3.93
CA ALA A 173 9.13 -26.73 -3.37
C ALA A 173 8.94 -27.87 -4.38
N LYS A 174 8.69 -27.55 -5.66
CA LYS A 174 8.61 -28.55 -6.74
C LYS A 174 9.93 -29.28 -6.96
N ASN A 175 11.06 -28.57 -6.91
CA ASN A 175 12.38 -29.17 -7.10
C ASN A 175 12.74 -30.18 -5.98
N TYR A 176 12.27 -29.95 -4.75
CA TYR A 176 12.41 -30.92 -3.66
C TYR A 176 11.60 -32.20 -3.91
N ARG A 177 10.44 -32.12 -4.56
CA ARG A 177 9.67 -33.32 -4.96
C ARG A 177 10.40 -34.13 -6.03
N SER A 178 11.02 -33.46 -7.01
CA SER A 178 11.67 -34.12 -8.14
C SER A 178 13.05 -34.68 -7.79
N GLY A 179 13.76 -34.08 -6.82
CA GLY A 179 15.06 -34.57 -6.33
C GLY A 179 14.97 -35.57 -5.16
N ALA A 180 13.77 -35.85 -4.64
CA ALA A 180 13.52 -36.88 -3.64
C ALA A 180 13.04 -38.22 -4.26
N LYS A 181 13.26 -38.39 -5.57
CA LYS A 181 13.11 -39.67 -6.29
C LYS A 181 14.48 -40.29 -6.49
#